data_AF-Q693D9-F1
#
_entry.id   AF-Q693D9-F1
#
_cell.length_a   1.000
_cell.length_b   1.000
_cell.length_c   1.000
_cell.angle_alpha   90.00
_cell.angle_beta   90.00
_cell.angle_gamma   90.00
#
_symmetry.space_group_name_H-M   'P 1'
#
loop_
_entity.id
_entity.type
_entity.pdbx_description
1 polymer ?
#
loop_
_entity_poly.entity_id
_entity_poly.type
_entity_poly.pdbx_seq_one_letter_code
_entity_poly.pdbx_strand_id
1 'polypeptide(L)'
;QPGDLYKCSSKDTTIVPINVGETILLRVINSAMNQPLFFTVANHKLTVVGADASYLKPSTTNVVVLGPGQTTDVLITGDQPPNRYYMAARAYQSAQNAPFGNTTTTAVLQYKSAPCCGGGGGTNKGISVKPIMPLLPAYNDTNTVTRFSQSFRSLKRAEVPTQIDENLFVTIGLGLNNCPKNFRSRRCQGPNGTRFTSSMNNVSFALPSNYSLLQAHHHKIPGVFTTDFPEKPPVTFDYTSSNISRSLYQPSRGTKLYKLK
;
A
#
# COMPACT_ATOMS: atom_id res chain seq x y z
N GLN A 1 -6.38 -10.75 -13.73
CA GLN A 1 -7.81 -10.33 -13.71
C GLN A 1 -8.26 -10.19 -12.25
N PRO A 2 -9.30 -9.39 -11.94
CA PRO A 2 -9.70 -9.09 -10.55
C PRO A 2 -10.40 -10.26 -9.82
N GLY A 3 -10.59 -11.40 -10.50
CA GLY A 3 -11.08 -12.64 -9.90
C GLY A 3 -12.57 -12.89 -10.10
N ASP A 4 -13.06 -13.94 -9.45
CA ASP A 4 -14.38 -14.53 -9.65
C ASP A 4 -15.56 -13.62 -9.25
N LEU A 5 -15.29 -12.53 -8.52
CA LEU A 5 -16.32 -11.58 -8.09
C LEU A 5 -16.71 -10.55 -9.17
N TYR A 6 -16.08 -10.59 -10.34
CA TYR A 6 -16.29 -9.61 -11.41
C TYR A 6 -16.78 -10.26 -12.70
N LYS A 7 -17.68 -9.53 -13.39
CA LYS A 7 -18.15 -9.92 -14.72
C LYS A 7 -16.96 -10.07 -15.67
N CYS A 8 -17.00 -11.09 -16.51
CA CYS A 8 -15.98 -11.38 -17.53
C CYS A 8 -14.57 -11.65 -16.98
N SER A 9 -14.42 -11.95 -15.67
CA SER A 9 -13.10 -12.15 -15.04
C SER A 9 -12.86 -13.58 -14.56
N SER A 10 -13.92 -14.37 -14.33
CA SER A 10 -13.83 -15.68 -13.68
C SER A 10 -13.03 -16.75 -14.45
N LYS A 11 -13.04 -16.68 -15.79
CA LYS A 11 -12.29 -17.63 -16.64
C LYS A 11 -10.78 -17.52 -16.47
N ASP A 12 -10.31 -16.34 -16.07
CA ASP A 12 -8.89 -15.96 -15.99
C ASP A 12 -8.47 -15.66 -14.53
N THR A 13 -9.27 -16.11 -13.55
CA THR A 13 -8.91 -16.00 -12.13
C THR A 13 -7.65 -16.82 -11.87
N THR A 14 -6.64 -16.19 -11.28
CA THR A 14 -5.36 -16.84 -10.98
C THR A 14 -5.56 -18.02 -10.03
N ILE A 15 -4.97 -19.17 -10.38
CA ILE A 15 -4.95 -20.37 -9.54
C ILE A 15 -3.50 -20.65 -9.11
N VAL A 16 -3.28 -20.78 -7.81
CA VAL A 16 -2.01 -21.18 -7.19
C VAL A 16 -2.16 -22.61 -6.68
N PRO A 17 -1.50 -23.61 -7.28
CA PRO A 17 -1.61 -25.00 -6.85
C PRO A 17 -0.75 -25.28 -5.61
N ILE A 18 -1.22 -26.15 -4.72
CA ILE A 18 -0.49 -26.60 -3.52
C ILE A 18 -0.78 -28.07 -3.22
N ASN A 19 0.21 -28.81 -2.72
CA ASN A 19 0.01 -30.17 -2.20
C ASN A 19 -0.29 -30.15 -0.69
N VAL A 20 -0.91 -31.22 -0.19
CA VAL A 20 -1.07 -31.40 1.26
C VAL A 20 0.31 -31.47 1.93
N GLY A 21 0.51 -30.69 2.98
CA GLY A 21 1.78 -30.58 3.71
C GLY A 21 2.87 -29.75 3.03
N GLU A 22 2.70 -29.36 1.76
CA GLU A 22 3.67 -28.52 1.05
C GLU A 22 3.67 -27.10 1.60
N THR A 23 4.85 -26.53 1.81
CA THR A 23 4.99 -25.12 2.17
C THR A 23 5.53 -24.36 0.97
N ILE A 24 4.82 -23.30 0.57
CA ILE A 24 5.21 -22.43 -0.55
C ILE A 24 5.48 -21.02 -0.05
N LEU A 25 6.35 -20.30 -0.76
CA LEU A 25 6.61 -18.89 -0.52
C LEU A 25 5.74 -18.05 -1.47
N LEU A 26 4.83 -17.27 -0.91
CA LEU A 26 4.09 -16.22 -1.60
C LEU A 26 4.84 -14.89 -1.47
N ARG A 27 5.20 -14.30 -2.61
CA ARG A 27 5.78 -12.94 -2.68
C ARG A 27 4.66 -11.95 -2.95
N VAL A 28 4.12 -11.35 -1.91
CA VAL A 28 2.98 -10.44 -2.01
C VAL A 28 3.49 -9.05 -2.31
N ILE A 29 3.04 -8.45 -3.41
CA ILE A 29 3.45 -7.12 -3.86
C ILE A 29 2.21 -6.27 -4.02
N ASN A 30 2.15 -5.11 -3.35
CA ASN A 30 1.11 -4.14 -3.62
C ASN A 30 1.57 -3.16 -4.72
N SER A 31 1.19 -3.46 -5.95
CA SER A 31 1.39 -2.59 -7.11
C SER A 31 0.17 -1.71 -7.43
N ALA A 32 -0.77 -1.55 -6.49
CA ALA A 32 -1.88 -0.61 -6.65
C ALA A 32 -1.38 0.83 -6.54
N MET A 33 -2.13 1.78 -7.12
CA MET A 33 -1.68 3.17 -7.16
C MET A 33 -1.98 3.98 -5.89
N ASN A 34 -3.01 3.61 -5.12
CA ASN A 34 -3.62 4.57 -4.19
C ASN A 34 -3.88 4.04 -2.77
N GLN A 35 -4.17 2.75 -2.59
CA GLN A 35 -4.68 2.24 -1.31
C GLN A 35 -3.78 1.14 -0.76
N PRO A 36 -3.51 1.14 0.56
CA PRO A 36 -3.06 -0.06 1.23
C PRO A 36 -4.10 -1.16 1.09
N LEU A 37 -3.66 -2.41 1.04
CA LEU A 37 -4.53 -3.57 0.86
C LEU A 37 -4.37 -4.52 2.04
N PHE A 38 -5.51 -4.98 2.58
CA PHE A 38 -5.57 -6.22 3.34
C PHE A 38 -5.49 -7.39 2.38
N PHE A 39 -4.66 -8.40 2.69
CA PHE A 39 -4.54 -9.65 1.95
C PHE A 39 -4.70 -10.84 2.90
N THR A 40 -5.57 -11.78 2.56
CA THR A 40 -5.85 -12.99 3.36
C THR A 40 -5.99 -14.22 2.48
N VAL A 41 -5.80 -15.40 3.06
CA VAL A 41 -6.06 -16.68 2.41
C VAL A 41 -7.00 -17.50 3.28
N ALA A 42 -8.11 -17.98 2.71
CA ALA A 42 -9.15 -18.64 3.49
C ALA A 42 -8.59 -19.85 4.25
N ASN A 43 -8.85 -19.89 5.55
CA ASN A 43 -8.45 -20.94 6.50
C ASN A 43 -6.93 -21.20 6.64
N HIS A 44 -6.07 -20.44 5.96
CA HIS A 44 -4.62 -20.63 6.05
C HIS A 44 -3.99 -19.51 6.85
N LYS A 45 -3.01 -19.86 7.68
CA LYS A 45 -2.15 -18.88 8.34
C LYS A 45 -1.00 -18.46 7.42
N LEU A 46 -0.58 -17.23 7.59
CA LEU A 46 0.45 -16.55 6.82
C LEU A 46 1.65 -16.30 7.74
N THR A 47 2.77 -16.97 7.48
CA THR A 47 4.01 -16.74 8.24
C THR A 47 4.87 -15.75 7.48
N VAL A 48 4.90 -14.50 7.95
CA VAL A 48 5.69 -13.42 7.36
C VAL A 48 7.16 -13.66 7.70
N VAL A 49 8.02 -13.69 6.69
CA VAL A 49 9.46 -13.96 6.83
C VAL A 49 10.35 -12.87 6.23
N GLY A 50 9.78 -11.94 5.46
CA GLY A 50 10.51 -10.81 4.90
C GLY A 50 9.58 -9.68 4.49
N ALA A 51 10.13 -8.47 4.44
CA ALA A 51 9.49 -7.30 3.85
C ALA A 51 10.56 -6.43 3.17
N ASP A 52 10.23 -5.85 2.02
CA ASP A 52 11.08 -4.91 1.27
C ASP A 52 12.54 -5.39 1.11
N ALA A 53 12.68 -6.63 0.62
CA ALA A 53 13.94 -7.35 0.43
C ALA A 53 14.80 -7.57 1.69
N SER A 54 14.21 -7.41 2.88
CA SER A 54 14.88 -7.65 4.16
C SER A 54 14.19 -8.79 4.93
N TYR A 55 14.99 -9.71 5.48
CA TYR A 55 14.45 -10.78 6.31
C TYR A 55 13.95 -10.26 7.66
N LEU A 56 12.80 -10.77 8.09
CA LEU A 56 12.15 -10.43 9.35
C LEU A 56 12.20 -11.61 10.31
N LYS A 57 12.11 -11.32 11.62
CA LYS A 57 11.81 -12.35 12.61
C LYS A 57 10.43 -12.93 12.27
N PRO A 58 10.31 -14.25 12.04
CA PRO A 58 9.06 -14.83 11.58
C PRO A 58 7.89 -14.52 12.51
N SER A 59 6.77 -14.10 11.93
CA SER A 59 5.52 -13.86 12.67
C SER A 59 4.33 -14.44 11.90
N THR A 60 3.43 -15.11 12.61
CA THR A 60 2.27 -15.76 11.99
C THR A 60 1.02 -14.92 12.19
N THR A 61 0.30 -14.65 11.10
CA THR A 61 -0.91 -13.83 11.06
C THR A 61 -1.96 -14.46 10.13
N ASN A 62 -3.20 -13.99 10.19
CA ASN A 62 -4.24 -14.35 9.22
C ASN A 62 -4.36 -13.31 8.09
N VAL A 63 -3.74 -12.14 8.26
CA VAL A 63 -3.85 -11.01 7.34
C VAL A 63 -2.51 -10.30 7.20
N VAL A 64 -2.17 -9.96 5.96
CA VAL A 64 -1.05 -9.11 5.60
C VAL A 64 -1.60 -7.75 5.16
N VAL A 65 -0.92 -6.67 5.55
CA VAL A 65 -1.25 -5.31 5.12
C VAL A 65 -0.07 -4.74 4.36
N LEU A 66 -0.29 -4.26 3.14
CA LEU A 66 0.77 -3.64 2.34
C LEU A 66 0.29 -2.29 1.80
N GLY A 67 1.09 -1.24 1.96
CA GLY A 67 0.95 0.00 1.22
C GLY A 67 1.45 -0.14 -0.22
N PRO A 68 1.01 0.72 -1.16
CA PRO A 68 1.58 0.79 -2.50
C PRO A 68 3.11 0.83 -2.50
N GLY A 69 3.74 -0.03 -3.30
CA GLY A 69 5.20 -0.15 -3.41
C GLY A 69 5.85 -1.12 -2.41
N GLN A 70 5.14 -1.54 -1.36
CA GLN A 70 5.67 -2.51 -0.39
C GLN A 70 5.56 -3.95 -0.89
N THR A 71 6.49 -4.77 -0.40
CA THR A 71 6.55 -6.21 -0.65
C THR A 71 6.62 -6.98 0.67
N THR A 72 5.95 -8.12 0.75
CA THR A 72 5.99 -9.02 1.91
C THR A 72 6.15 -10.46 1.44
N ASP A 73 7.15 -11.13 1.98
CA ASP A 73 7.44 -12.55 1.74
C ASP A 73 6.73 -13.38 2.82
N VAL A 74 5.87 -14.31 2.39
CA VAL A 74 4.96 -15.07 3.27
C VAL A 74 5.04 -16.56 2.98
N LEU A 75 5.29 -17.36 4.00
CA LEU A 75 5.15 -18.82 3.91
C LEU A 75 3.71 -19.21 4.22
N ILE A 76 3.17 -20.12 3.40
CA ILE A 76 1.88 -20.76 3.58
C ILE A 76 2.03 -22.26 3.40
N THR A 77 1.40 -23.04 4.28
CA THR A 77 1.47 -24.50 4.30
C THR A 77 0.14 -25.10 3.90
N GLY A 78 0.14 -26.15 3.08
CA GLY A 78 -1.05 -26.89 2.67
C GLY A 78 -1.62 -27.76 3.81
N ASP A 79 -2.08 -27.13 4.89
CA ASP A 79 -2.51 -27.77 6.14
C ASP A 79 -4.03 -27.96 6.28
N GLN A 80 -4.80 -27.65 5.24
CA GLN A 80 -6.25 -27.76 5.19
C GLN A 80 -6.71 -29.01 4.41
N PRO A 81 -7.96 -29.49 4.61
CA PRO A 81 -8.54 -30.54 3.78
C PRO A 81 -8.44 -30.20 2.28
N PRO A 82 -8.16 -31.17 1.39
CA PRO A 82 -8.04 -30.92 -0.05
C PRO A 82 -9.27 -30.23 -0.65
N ASN A 83 -9.14 -28.93 -0.92
CA ASN A 83 -10.24 -28.09 -1.41
C ASN A 83 -9.70 -26.85 -2.16
N ARG A 84 -10.57 -25.88 -2.47
CA ARG A 84 -10.24 -24.59 -3.06
C ARG A 84 -10.49 -23.48 -2.04
N TYR A 85 -9.53 -22.59 -1.87
CA TYR A 85 -9.54 -21.52 -0.88
C TYR A 85 -9.26 -20.21 -1.59
N TYR A 86 -10.10 -19.19 -1.42
CA TYR A 86 -9.79 -17.88 -1.99
C TYR A 86 -8.63 -17.24 -1.25
N MET A 87 -7.67 -16.75 -2.02
CA MET A 87 -6.83 -15.63 -1.65
C MET A 87 -7.60 -14.37 -2.01
N ALA A 88 -7.75 -13.43 -1.08
CA ALA A 88 -8.54 -12.23 -1.31
C ALA A 88 -7.80 -10.98 -0.84
N ALA A 89 -8.01 -9.88 -1.56
CA ALA A 89 -7.52 -8.58 -1.13
C ALA A 89 -8.59 -7.49 -1.22
N ARG A 90 -8.58 -6.56 -0.27
CA ARG A 90 -9.43 -5.35 -0.29
C ARG A 90 -8.71 -4.13 0.24
N ALA A 91 -9.17 -2.96 -0.15
CA ALA A 91 -8.62 -1.69 0.30
C ALA A 91 -8.80 -1.47 1.81
N TYR A 92 -7.77 -0.91 2.43
CA TYR A 92 -7.88 -0.20 3.70
C TYR A 92 -8.09 1.30 3.41
N GLN A 93 -9.17 1.87 3.92
CA GLN A 93 -9.52 3.28 3.79
C GLN A 93 -10.08 3.80 5.11
N SER A 94 -9.37 4.74 5.73
CA SER A 94 -9.79 5.41 6.97
C SER A 94 -10.19 6.88 6.78
N ALA A 95 -9.98 7.45 5.59
CA ALA A 95 -10.35 8.83 5.29
C ALA A 95 -11.87 8.98 5.23
N GLN A 96 -12.39 9.95 5.98
CA GLN A 96 -13.80 10.29 6.00
C GLN A 96 -14.21 10.97 4.69
N ASN A 97 -15.36 10.60 4.14
CA ASN A 97 -15.96 11.22 2.94
C ASN A 97 -15.10 11.18 1.67
N ALA A 98 -14.06 10.33 1.63
CA ALA A 98 -13.24 10.12 0.46
C ALA A 98 -13.73 8.87 -0.31
N PRO A 99 -14.15 8.99 -1.57
CA PRO A 99 -14.55 7.84 -2.36
C PRO A 99 -13.36 6.90 -2.58
N PHE A 100 -13.61 5.60 -2.55
CA PHE A 100 -12.61 4.58 -2.82
C PHE A 100 -13.24 3.36 -3.48
N GLY A 101 -12.42 2.53 -4.13
CA GLY A 101 -12.86 1.26 -4.69
C GLY A 101 -13.14 0.24 -3.59
N ASN A 102 -14.36 0.23 -3.05
CA ASN A 102 -14.79 -0.74 -2.05
C ASN A 102 -15.15 -2.08 -2.71
N THR A 103 -14.14 -2.72 -3.28
CA THR A 103 -14.29 -4.01 -3.98
C THR A 103 -13.25 -5.00 -3.47
N THR A 104 -13.47 -6.29 -3.72
CA THR A 104 -12.58 -7.37 -3.27
C THR A 104 -12.09 -8.13 -4.49
N THR A 105 -10.78 -8.18 -4.69
CA THR A 105 -10.16 -9.01 -5.73
C THR A 105 -9.88 -10.40 -5.18
N THR A 106 -10.00 -11.43 -6.02
CA THR A 106 -9.77 -12.82 -5.61
C THR A 106 -8.85 -13.59 -6.54
N ALA A 107 -8.15 -14.56 -5.97
CA ALA A 107 -7.42 -15.63 -6.64
C ALA A 107 -7.66 -16.92 -5.85
N VAL A 108 -7.32 -18.09 -6.40
CA VAL A 108 -7.64 -19.38 -5.78
C VAL A 108 -6.37 -20.12 -5.40
N LEU A 109 -6.17 -20.40 -4.11
CA LEU A 109 -5.25 -21.43 -3.64
C LEU A 109 -5.97 -22.79 -3.77
N GLN A 110 -5.41 -23.69 -4.60
CA GLN A 110 -6.07 -24.94 -4.97
C GLN A 110 -5.21 -26.14 -4.61
N TYR A 111 -5.77 -27.03 -3.80
CA TYR A 111 -5.13 -28.31 -3.54
C TYR A 111 -5.14 -29.17 -4.80
N LYS A 112 -4.00 -29.73 -5.18
CA LYS A 112 -3.92 -30.61 -6.38
C LYS A 112 -4.78 -31.86 -6.23
N SER A 113 -4.95 -32.35 -5.00
CA SER A 113 -5.83 -33.47 -4.65
C SER A 113 -7.30 -33.06 -4.42
N ALA A 114 -7.69 -31.82 -4.73
CA ALA A 114 -9.07 -31.37 -4.57
C ALA A 114 -10.04 -32.17 -5.47
N PRO A 115 -11.24 -32.53 -4.98
CA PRO A 115 -12.21 -33.37 -5.70
C PRO A 115 -12.61 -32.88 -7.10
N CYS A 116 -12.62 -31.57 -7.32
CA CYS A 116 -12.95 -30.92 -8.59
C CYS A 116 -11.93 -31.12 -9.71
N CYS A 117 -10.69 -31.39 -9.32
CA CYS A 117 -9.53 -30.92 -10.08
C CYS A 117 -8.53 -32.04 -10.40
N GLY A 118 -8.86 -33.28 -10.01
CA GLY A 118 -8.32 -34.50 -10.61
C GLY A 118 -6.79 -34.65 -10.53
N GLY A 119 -6.22 -34.67 -9.33
CA GLY A 119 -4.81 -35.02 -9.11
C GLY A 119 -4.52 -36.52 -8.97
N GLY A 120 -5.54 -37.39 -9.01
CA GLY A 120 -5.35 -38.84 -8.89
C GLY A 120 -6.49 -39.61 -9.53
N GLY A 121 -6.21 -40.26 -10.67
CA GLY A 121 -6.84 -41.46 -11.25
C GLY A 121 -8.37 -41.67 -11.26
N GLY A 122 -9.19 -40.74 -10.76
CA GLY A 122 -10.62 -40.91 -10.55
C GLY A 122 -11.46 -40.05 -11.48
N THR A 123 -12.55 -40.62 -11.97
CA THR A 123 -13.51 -40.18 -12.99
C THR A 123 -14.34 -38.92 -12.66
N ASN A 124 -13.87 -38.02 -11.79
CA ASN A 124 -14.64 -36.86 -11.32
C ASN A 124 -14.26 -35.53 -12.01
N LYS A 125 -14.10 -35.54 -13.33
CA LYS A 125 -14.12 -34.31 -14.14
C LYS A 125 -15.57 -33.81 -14.21
N GLY A 126 -16.01 -32.98 -13.25
CA GLY A 126 -17.36 -32.40 -13.31
C GLY A 126 -17.87 -31.70 -12.04
N ILE A 127 -17.24 -31.89 -10.88
CA ILE A 127 -17.70 -31.23 -9.64
C ILE A 127 -17.10 -29.82 -9.57
N SER A 128 -17.94 -28.80 -9.80
CA SER A 128 -17.58 -27.40 -9.55
C SER A 128 -17.57 -27.13 -8.05
N VAL A 129 -16.39 -27.10 -7.45
CA VAL A 129 -16.22 -26.74 -6.04
C VAL A 129 -16.01 -25.23 -5.94
N LYS A 130 -16.95 -24.54 -5.31
CA LYS A 130 -16.85 -23.10 -5.02
C LYS A 130 -15.74 -22.88 -4.00
N PRO A 131 -14.74 -22.01 -4.26
CA PRO A 131 -13.69 -21.75 -3.28
C PRO A 131 -14.25 -21.09 -2.02
N ILE A 132 -13.66 -21.43 -0.87
CA ILE A 132 -14.06 -20.88 0.44
C ILE A 132 -13.55 -19.44 0.55
N MET A 133 -14.42 -18.49 0.92
CA MET A 133 -14.03 -17.09 1.11
C MET A 133 -13.41 -16.86 2.50
N PRO A 134 -12.32 -16.09 2.60
CA PRO A 134 -11.75 -15.71 3.89
C PRO A 134 -12.61 -14.65 4.59
N LEU A 135 -12.50 -14.58 5.91
CA LEU A 135 -12.88 -13.38 6.65
C LEU A 135 -11.80 -12.32 6.44
N LEU A 136 -12.17 -11.23 5.78
CA LEU A 136 -11.32 -10.06 5.63
C LEU A 136 -11.64 -9.03 6.75
N PRO A 137 -10.69 -8.19 7.21
CA PRO A 137 -10.96 -7.10 8.16
C PRO A 137 -11.92 -6.05 7.58
N ALA A 138 -12.61 -5.25 8.38
CA ALA A 138 -13.37 -4.11 7.85
C ALA A 138 -12.43 -3.14 7.10
N TYR A 139 -12.92 -2.47 6.05
CA TYR A 139 -12.07 -1.59 5.22
C TYR A 139 -11.43 -0.44 6.05
N ASN A 140 -12.02 -0.07 7.17
CA ASN A 140 -11.55 0.98 8.08
C ASN A 140 -10.94 0.44 9.38
N ASP A 141 -10.55 -0.84 9.44
CA ASP A 141 -9.96 -1.46 10.63
C ASP A 141 -8.49 -1.03 10.83
N THR A 142 -8.31 0.18 11.34
CA THR A 142 -6.99 0.76 11.67
C THR A 142 -6.25 -0.08 12.72
N ASN A 143 -6.95 -0.75 13.63
CA ASN A 143 -6.31 -1.55 14.68
C ASN A 143 -5.57 -2.76 14.08
N THR A 144 -6.15 -3.41 13.08
CA THR A 144 -5.50 -4.50 12.37
C THR A 144 -4.29 -4.02 11.56
N VAL A 145 -4.39 -2.86 10.91
CA VAL A 145 -3.23 -2.22 10.24
C VAL A 145 -2.10 -1.95 11.23
N THR A 146 -2.40 -1.31 12.35
CA THR A 146 -1.43 -0.96 13.40
C THR A 146 -0.74 -2.21 13.96
N ARG A 147 -1.53 -3.24 14.33
CA ARG A 147 -0.97 -4.50 14.86
C ARG A 147 -0.05 -5.19 13.86
N PHE A 148 -0.41 -5.21 12.57
CA PHE A 148 0.42 -5.81 11.54
C PHE A 148 1.73 -5.04 11.37
N SER A 149 1.68 -3.71 11.21
CA SER A 149 2.88 -2.87 11.04
C SER A 149 3.83 -2.94 12.24
N GLN A 150 3.29 -3.06 13.46
CA GLN A 150 4.10 -3.22 14.69
C GLN A 150 4.74 -4.60 14.84
N SER A 151 4.35 -5.58 14.02
CA SER A 151 4.92 -6.94 14.09
C SER A 151 6.33 -7.03 13.48
N PHE A 152 6.72 -6.06 12.64
CA PHE A 152 7.98 -6.09 11.92
C PHE A 152 9.18 -5.90 12.85
N ARG A 153 10.09 -6.87 12.79
CA ARG A 153 11.36 -6.87 13.53
C ARG A 153 12.44 -7.47 12.64
N SER A 154 13.63 -6.89 12.65
CA SER A 154 14.79 -7.46 11.95
C SER A 154 15.03 -8.90 12.41
N LEU A 155 15.40 -9.79 11.47
CA LEU A 155 15.65 -11.20 11.76
C LEU A 155 16.73 -11.39 12.84
N LYS A 156 17.78 -10.58 12.79
CA LYS A 156 18.88 -10.54 13.75
C LYS A 156 18.96 -9.15 14.37
N ARG A 157 19.76 -9.02 15.43
CA ARG A 157 20.12 -7.71 15.98
C ARG A 157 20.72 -6.87 14.85
N ALA A 158 20.03 -5.79 14.50
CA ALA A 158 20.49 -4.85 13.50
C ALA A 158 21.37 -3.78 14.15
N GLU A 159 22.38 -3.32 13.42
CA GLU A 159 23.10 -2.11 13.76
C GLU A 159 22.19 -0.94 13.40
N VAL A 160 21.73 -0.22 14.42
CA VAL A 160 20.89 0.96 14.28
C VAL A 160 21.72 2.20 14.61
N PRO A 161 21.61 3.30 13.85
CA PRO A 161 22.30 4.54 14.19
C PRO A 161 21.88 5.03 15.58
N THR A 162 22.83 5.16 16.51
CA THR A 162 22.59 5.66 17.87
C THR A 162 23.01 7.12 18.05
N GLN A 163 23.87 7.63 17.16
CA GLN A 163 24.24 9.04 17.08
C GLN A 163 23.42 9.66 15.95
N ILE A 164 22.73 10.75 16.24
CA ILE A 164 21.85 11.44 15.29
C ILE A 164 22.49 12.77 14.93
N ASP A 165 22.90 12.92 13.67
CA ASP A 165 23.56 14.14 13.17
C ASP A 165 22.55 15.25 12.86
N GLU A 166 21.39 14.88 12.31
CA GLU A 166 20.38 15.81 11.79
C GLU A 166 18.97 15.31 12.20
N ASN A 167 18.10 16.24 12.63
CA ASN A 167 16.74 15.93 13.07
C ASN A 167 15.72 16.64 12.19
N LEU A 168 14.96 15.88 11.41
CA LEU A 168 13.90 16.41 10.55
C LEU A 168 12.52 16.08 11.14
N PHE A 169 11.66 17.09 11.20
CA PHE A 169 10.24 16.92 11.52
C PHE A 169 9.42 17.29 10.29
N VAL A 170 8.92 16.28 9.57
CA VAL A 170 8.23 16.47 8.29
C VAL A 170 6.73 16.27 8.47
N THR A 171 5.95 17.34 8.29
CA THR A 171 4.50 17.25 8.19
C THR A 171 4.10 16.91 6.76
N ILE A 172 3.21 15.94 6.58
CA ILE A 172 2.69 15.52 5.29
C ILE A 172 1.21 15.84 5.27
N GLY A 173 0.75 16.57 4.25
CA GLY A 173 -0.65 17.01 4.21
C GLY A 173 -1.18 17.21 2.80
N LEU A 174 -2.50 17.09 2.67
CA LEU A 174 -3.24 17.58 1.53
C LEU A 174 -3.36 19.10 1.63
N GLY A 175 -3.27 19.77 0.49
CA GLY A 175 -3.43 21.21 0.37
C GLY A 175 -4.38 21.58 -0.77
N LEU A 176 -4.68 22.86 -0.87
CA LEU A 176 -5.53 23.48 -1.86
C LEU A 176 -4.78 24.66 -2.48
N ASN A 177 -4.65 24.63 -3.80
CA ASN A 177 -4.20 25.75 -4.59
C ASN A 177 -5.41 26.50 -5.16
N ASN A 178 -5.26 27.81 -5.37
CA ASN A 178 -6.25 28.55 -6.15
C ASN A 178 -6.38 27.95 -7.56
N CYS A 179 -7.61 27.98 -8.09
CA CYS A 179 -7.82 27.59 -9.49
C CYS A 179 -6.95 28.50 -10.39
N PRO A 180 -6.27 27.96 -11.41
CA PRO A 180 -5.44 28.79 -12.27
C PRO A 180 -6.28 29.89 -12.92
N LYS A 181 -5.75 31.12 -12.99
CA LYS A 181 -6.50 32.32 -13.41
C LYS A 181 -7.16 32.20 -14.79
N ASN A 182 -6.61 31.37 -15.67
CA ASN A 182 -7.12 31.08 -17.00
C ASN A 182 -8.30 30.07 -17.03
N PHE A 183 -8.67 29.47 -15.91
CA PHE A 183 -9.80 28.57 -15.79
C PHE A 183 -10.87 29.14 -14.84
N ARG A 184 -12.15 28.95 -15.19
CA ARG A 184 -13.26 29.27 -14.28
C ARG A 184 -13.21 28.34 -13.07
N SER A 185 -13.48 28.87 -11.87
CA SER A 185 -13.48 28.12 -10.60
C SER A 185 -14.27 26.82 -10.65
N ARG A 186 -15.42 26.80 -11.34
CA ARG A 186 -16.26 25.60 -11.55
C ARG A 186 -15.56 24.43 -12.27
N ARG A 187 -14.42 24.66 -12.93
CA ARG A 187 -13.63 23.61 -13.59
C ARG A 187 -12.65 22.94 -12.62
N CYS A 188 -12.39 23.55 -11.47
CA CYS A 188 -11.55 22.99 -10.43
C CYS A 188 -12.41 22.14 -9.48
N GLN A 189 -12.02 20.89 -9.25
CA GLN A 189 -12.80 19.89 -8.52
C GLN A 189 -12.56 19.89 -6.99
N GLY A 190 -11.62 20.71 -6.52
CA GLY A 190 -11.40 20.88 -5.09
C GLY A 190 -12.51 21.72 -4.44
N PRO A 191 -12.61 21.71 -3.11
CA PRO A 191 -13.59 22.49 -2.36
C PRO A 191 -13.56 23.97 -2.74
N ASN A 192 -14.71 24.63 -2.82
CA ASN A 192 -14.83 26.06 -3.17
C ASN A 192 -14.16 26.44 -4.50
N GLY A 193 -14.10 25.51 -5.47
CA GLY A 193 -13.48 25.76 -6.77
C GLY A 193 -11.96 25.90 -6.69
N THR A 194 -11.32 25.28 -5.69
CA THR A 194 -9.86 25.18 -5.57
C THR A 194 -9.34 23.92 -6.25
N ARG A 195 -8.02 23.76 -6.33
CA ARG A 195 -7.35 22.58 -6.90
C ARG A 195 -6.57 21.84 -5.82
N PHE A 196 -6.79 20.54 -5.68
CA PHE A 196 -6.02 19.71 -4.76
C PHE A 196 -4.52 19.78 -5.05
N THR A 197 -3.73 19.70 -3.99
CA THR A 197 -2.29 19.54 -3.99
C THR A 197 -1.88 18.74 -2.75
N SER A 198 -0.60 18.41 -2.63
CA SER A 198 -0.03 17.85 -1.41
C SER A 198 1.27 18.58 -1.09
N SER A 199 1.73 18.46 0.16
CA SER A 199 2.97 19.10 0.59
C SER A 199 3.66 18.35 1.70
N MET A 200 4.98 18.58 1.79
CA MET A 200 5.82 18.23 2.92
C MET A 200 6.35 19.52 3.53
N ASN A 201 6.19 19.74 4.83
CA ASN A 201 6.53 20.99 5.53
C ASN A 201 6.04 22.26 4.81
N ASN A 202 4.79 22.22 4.31
CA ASN A 202 4.15 23.31 3.57
C ASN A 202 4.82 23.68 2.23
N VAL A 203 5.64 22.79 1.67
CA VAL A 203 6.22 22.88 0.32
C VAL A 203 5.57 21.83 -0.58
N SER A 204 4.84 22.29 -1.59
CA SER A 204 4.29 21.46 -2.67
C SER A 204 5.34 21.32 -3.75
N PHE A 205 5.91 20.11 -3.87
CA PHE A 205 6.97 19.82 -4.84
C PHE A 205 6.52 20.15 -6.27
N ALA A 206 7.32 20.96 -6.95
CA ALA A 206 7.17 21.22 -8.38
C ALA A 206 8.20 20.40 -9.15
N LEU A 207 7.75 19.54 -10.06
CA LEU A 207 8.65 18.81 -10.93
C LEU A 207 9.35 19.81 -11.90
N PRO A 208 10.68 19.85 -11.95
CA PRO A 208 11.40 20.68 -12.93
C PRO A 208 11.10 20.23 -14.36
N SER A 209 11.01 21.18 -15.30
CA SER A 209 10.68 20.89 -16.71
C SER A 209 11.90 20.66 -17.60
N ASN A 210 13.05 21.25 -17.26
CA ASN A 210 14.18 21.33 -18.19
C ASN A 210 15.29 20.32 -17.89
N TYR A 211 15.54 20.06 -16.60
CA TYR A 211 16.63 19.21 -16.12
C TYR A 211 16.17 18.38 -14.93
N SER A 212 16.64 17.14 -14.84
CA SER A 212 16.44 16.34 -13.62
C SER A 212 17.24 16.96 -12.46
N LEU A 213 16.81 16.69 -11.22
CA LEU A 213 17.54 17.15 -10.03
C LEU A 213 18.98 16.63 -10.01
N LEU A 214 19.17 15.37 -10.41
CA LEU A 214 20.49 14.74 -10.48
C LEU A 214 21.40 15.43 -11.51
N GLN A 215 20.88 15.69 -12.71
CA GLN A 215 21.62 16.38 -13.77
C GLN A 215 21.99 17.81 -13.34
N ALA A 216 21.04 18.53 -12.75
CA ALA A 216 21.26 19.89 -12.28
C ALA A 216 22.30 19.94 -11.16
N HIS A 217 22.28 18.97 -10.24
CA HIS A 217 23.29 18.84 -9.19
C HIS A 217 24.68 18.54 -9.78
N HIS A 218 24.78 17.54 -10.66
CA HIS A 218 26.04 17.09 -11.23
C HIS A 218 26.73 18.18 -12.08
N HIS A 219 25.96 18.85 -12.96
CA HIS A 219 26.48 19.90 -13.84
C HIS A 219 26.41 21.31 -13.25
N LYS A 220 26.02 21.44 -11.97
CA LYS A 220 25.88 22.72 -11.26
C LYS A 220 24.98 23.72 -12.02
N ILE A 221 23.88 23.24 -12.59
CA ILE A 221 22.95 24.07 -13.37
C ILE A 221 22.15 24.95 -12.39
N PRO A 222 22.27 26.29 -12.46
CA PRO A 222 21.57 27.18 -11.55
C PRO A 222 20.07 27.23 -11.84
N GLY A 223 19.26 27.52 -10.81
CA GLY A 223 17.83 27.81 -10.94
C GLY A 223 16.89 26.60 -11.06
N VAL A 224 17.40 25.35 -10.95
CA VAL A 224 16.57 24.14 -11.03
C VAL A 224 15.94 23.78 -9.68
N PHE A 225 16.70 23.92 -8.59
CA PHE A 225 16.25 23.69 -7.22
C PHE A 225 16.97 24.65 -6.27
N THR A 226 16.45 24.78 -5.06
CA THR A 226 17.10 25.47 -3.93
C THR A 226 17.39 24.47 -2.83
N THR A 227 18.34 24.77 -1.94
CA THR A 227 18.75 23.87 -0.83
C THR A 227 18.21 24.32 0.52
N ASP A 228 17.05 24.97 0.53
CA ASP A 228 16.40 25.58 1.69
C ASP A 228 15.07 24.87 2.04
N PHE A 229 14.97 23.55 1.80
CA PHE A 229 13.83 22.79 2.30
C PHE A 229 13.84 22.84 3.83
N PRO A 230 12.72 23.19 4.48
CA PRO A 230 12.71 23.43 5.91
C PRO A 230 12.77 22.10 6.70
N GLU A 231 13.65 22.05 7.69
CA GLU A 231 13.83 20.90 8.60
C GLU A 231 12.57 20.56 9.41
N LYS A 232 11.77 21.58 9.71
CA LYS A 232 10.53 21.54 10.47
C LYS A 232 9.45 22.38 9.77
N PRO A 233 8.15 22.15 9.99
CA PRO A 233 7.10 22.93 9.37
C PRO A 233 7.23 24.40 9.76
N PRO A 234 7.03 25.34 8.82
CA PRO A 234 7.21 26.77 9.07
C PRO A 234 6.20 27.35 10.06
N VAL A 235 5.06 26.66 10.26
CA VAL A 235 4.01 27.03 11.21
C VAL A 235 3.68 25.81 12.07
N THR A 236 3.64 26.02 13.37
CA THR A 236 3.25 24.98 14.35
C THR A 236 1.78 25.11 14.69
N PHE A 237 1.07 23.99 14.70
CA PHE A 237 -0.34 23.88 15.09
C PHE A 237 -0.62 22.43 15.51
N ASP A 238 -1.83 22.14 15.96
CA ASP A 238 -2.25 20.75 16.18
C ASP A 238 -2.45 20.04 14.83
N TYR A 239 -1.38 19.37 14.37
CA TYR A 239 -1.30 18.72 13.06
C TYR A 239 -2.32 17.62 12.82
N THR A 240 -2.90 17.07 13.90
CA THR A 240 -3.82 15.93 13.86
C THR A 240 -5.24 16.30 14.31
N SER A 241 -5.49 17.58 14.60
CA SER A 241 -6.82 18.06 14.95
C SER A 241 -7.83 17.76 13.84
N SER A 242 -9.06 17.43 14.23
CA SER A 242 -10.18 17.31 13.28
C SER A 242 -10.60 18.65 12.67
N ASN A 243 -10.19 19.77 13.28
CA ASN A 243 -10.59 21.12 12.87
C ASN A 243 -9.38 22.04 12.67
N ILE A 244 -8.69 21.85 11.54
CA ILE A 244 -7.57 22.71 11.14
C ILE A 244 -8.08 23.88 10.30
N SER A 245 -7.57 25.09 10.58
CA SER A 245 -7.91 26.29 9.81
C SER A 245 -7.57 26.12 8.32
N ARG A 246 -8.52 26.47 7.44
CA ARG A 246 -8.31 26.45 5.98
C ARG A 246 -7.18 27.36 5.51
N SER A 247 -6.82 28.40 6.27
CA SER A 247 -5.68 29.26 5.95
C SER A 247 -4.35 28.50 5.91
N LEU A 248 -4.27 27.34 6.57
CA LEU A 248 -3.10 26.48 6.60
C LEU A 248 -3.05 25.45 5.46
N TYR A 249 -4.09 25.41 4.61
CA TYR A 249 -4.18 24.43 3.52
C TYR A 249 -3.49 24.88 2.24
N GLN A 250 -2.83 26.04 2.21
CA GLN A 250 -2.21 26.56 0.99
C GLN A 250 -0.67 26.48 1.06
N PRO A 251 -0.08 25.38 0.58
CA PRO A 251 1.36 25.25 0.55
C PRO A 251 2.01 26.12 -0.52
N SER A 252 3.25 26.48 -0.26
CA SER A 252 4.12 27.14 -1.23
C SER A 252 4.56 26.13 -2.30
N ARG A 253 4.45 26.49 -3.58
CA ARG A 253 4.92 25.62 -4.67
C ARG A 253 6.42 25.86 -4.89
N GLY A 254 7.22 24.81 -4.91
CA GLY A 254 8.66 24.93 -5.16
C GLY A 254 9.40 23.62 -5.22
N THR A 255 10.64 23.67 -5.72
CA THR A 255 11.57 22.56 -5.81
C THR A 255 12.70 22.81 -4.81
N LYS A 256 12.43 22.52 -3.54
CA LYS A 256 13.37 22.75 -2.43
C LYS A 256 13.92 21.41 -1.93
N LEU A 257 15.23 21.33 -1.73
CA LEU A 257 15.93 20.15 -1.21
C LEU A 257 16.54 20.44 0.16
N TYR A 258 16.64 19.41 1.01
CA TYR A 258 17.41 19.48 2.24
C TYR A 258 18.80 18.91 1.98
N LYS A 259 19.84 19.70 2.27
CA LYS A 259 21.22 19.25 2.11
C LYS A 259 21.66 18.54 3.39
N LEU A 260 21.83 17.23 3.32
CA LEU A 260 22.49 16.47 4.39
C LEU A 260 23.97 16.88 4.46
N LYS A 261 24.48 17.01 5.69
CA LYS A 261 25.89 17.33 5.95
C LYS A 261 26.80 16.17 5.60
#